data_AF-A0A5C1ABJ4-F1
#
_entry.id   AF-A0A5C1ABJ4-F1
#
_cell.length_a   1.000
_cell.length_b   1.000
_cell.length_c   1.000
_cell.angle_alpha   90.00
_cell.angle_beta   90.00
_cell.angle_gamma   90.00
#
_symmetry.space_group_name_H-M   'P 1'
#
loop_
_entity.id
_entity.type
_entity.pdbx_description
1 polymer ?
#
loop_
_entity_poly.entity_id
_entity_poly.type
_entity_poly.pdbx_seq_one_letter_code
_entity_poly.pdbx_strand_id
1 'polypeptide(L)'
;MTEEQFLTWVNDRGLPRDRGMELLRLAATPEEMKAASEAWEPPPPIYNLGSIVTLTEDDPLGVSPKAHGFLIVGSCPNGDLIAVDGSTDVGSVWFVCHETMREKPLREVALRVADNLADLMHKWATGKGPMDYFDAERVKSS
;
A
#
# COMPACT_ATOMS: atom_id res chain seq x y z
N MET A 1 -11.17 -11.59 -10.80
CA MET A 1 -12.04 -10.61 -10.14
C MET A 1 -12.31 -9.49 -11.12
N THR A 2 -13.56 -9.02 -11.25
CA THR A 2 -13.89 -7.84 -12.07
C THR A 2 -13.64 -6.55 -11.29
N GLU A 3 -13.61 -5.40 -11.96
CA GLU A 3 -13.48 -4.08 -11.31
C GLU A 3 -14.58 -3.87 -10.26
N GLU A 4 -15.84 -4.15 -10.59
CA GLU A 4 -16.96 -3.96 -9.65
C GLU A 4 -16.86 -4.89 -8.42
N GLN A 5 -16.40 -6.13 -8.62
CA GLN A 5 -16.13 -7.05 -7.51
C GLN A 5 -15.02 -6.50 -6.60
N PHE A 6 -13.98 -5.90 -7.19
CA PHE A 6 -12.90 -5.28 -6.42
C PHE A 6 -13.38 -4.05 -5.65
N LEU A 7 -14.18 -3.18 -6.27
CA LEU A 7 -14.75 -1.99 -5.62
C LEU A 7 -15.68 -2.34 -4.46
N THR A 8 -16.47 -3.41 -4.61
CA THR A 8 -17.27 -3.95 -3.51
C THR A 8 -16.35 -4.47 -2.40
N TRP A 9 -15.32 -5.24 -2.76
CA TRP A 9 -14.36 -5.82 -1.81
C TRP A 9 -13.60 -4.76 -1.00
N VAL A 10 -13.11 -3.67 -1.61
CA VAL A 10 -12.44 -2.59 -0.86
C VAL A 10 -13.42 -1.82 0.03
N ASN A 11 -14.65 -1.62 -0.43
CA ASN A 11 -15.70 -0.95 0.34
C ASN A 11 -16.08 -1.73 1.59
N ASP A 12 -16.16 -3.06 1.51
CA ASP A 12 -16.41 -3.93 2.66
C ASP A 12 -15.26 -3.89 3.69
N ARG A 13 -14.10 -3.37 3.31
CA ARG A 13 -12.92 -3.14 4.17
C ARG A 13 -12.78 -1.68 4.62
N GLY A 14 -13.85 -0.89 4.44
CA GLY A 14 -13.95 0.48 4.91
C GLY A 14 -13.27 1.52 4.01
N LEU A 15 -12.81 1.14 2.82
CA LEU A 15 -12.26 2.07 1.85
C LEU A 15 -13.36 2.56 0.89
N PRO A 16 -13.73 3.86 0.90
CA PRO A 16 -14.82 4.38 0.08
C PRO A 16 -14.57 4.16 -1.42
N ARG A 17 -15.66 4.11 -2.21
CA ARG A 17 -15.60 3.78 -3.63
C ARG A 17 -14.66 4.66 -4.44
N ASP A 18 -14.58 5.96 -4.17
CA ASP A 18 -13.67 6.89 -4.85
C ASP A 18 -12.19 6.52 -4.60
N ARG A 19 -11.83 6.13 -3.38
CA ARG A 19 -10.51 5.60 -3.04
C ARG A 19 -10.26 4.22 -3.64
N GLY A 20 -11.29 3.38 -3.75
CA GLY A 20 -11.24 2.13 -4.50
C GLY A 20 -10.95 2.34 -5.99
N MET A 21 -11.59 3.33 -6.61
CA MET A 21 -11.36 3.71 -8.01
C MET A 21 -9.95 4.25 -8.23
N GLU A 22 -9.45 5.01 -7.27
CA GLU A 22 -8.07 5.50 -7.27
C GLU A 22 -7.07 4.33 -7.26
N LEU A 23 -7.30 3.32 -6.41
CA LEU A 23 -6.50 2.12 -6.35
C LEU A 23 -6.58 1.31 -7.66
N LEU A 24 -7.77 1.13 -8.24
CA LEU A 24 -7.93 0.49 -9.55
C LEU A 24 -7.10 1.17 -10.64
N ARG A 25 -7.09 2.51 -10.67
CA ARG A 25 -6.37 3.30 -11.68
C ARG A 25 -4.84 3.19 -11.53
N LEU A 26 -4.36 3.02 -10.30
CA LEU A 26 -2.94 3.01 -9.98
C LEU A 26 -2.33 1.61 -9.90
N ALA A 27 -3.16 0.58 -9.71
CA ALA A 27 -2.73 -0.81 -9.64
C ALA A 27 -2.04 -1.24 -10.94
N ALA A 28 -0.90 -1.90 -10.80
CA ALA A 28 -0.22 -2.50 -11.94
C ALA A 28 -1.07 -3.61 -12.58
N THR A 29 -0.86 -3.81 -13.87
CA THR A 29 -1.35 -4.99 -14.58
C THR A 29 -0.54 -6.23 -14.18
N PRO A 30 -1.12 -7.44 -14.30
CA PRO A 30 -0.35 -8.68 -14.14
C PRO A 30 0.88 -8.75 -15.06
N GLU A 31 0.78 -8.19 -16.26
CA GLU A 31 1.85 -8.13 -17.25
C GLU A 31 3.01 -7.24 -16.79
N GLU A 32 2.72 -6.06 -16.24
CA GLU A 32 3.76 -5.16 -15.68
C GLU A 32 4.48 -5.81 -14.49
N MET A 33 3.75 -6.47 -13.59
CA MET A 33 4.33 -7.18 -12.45
C MET A 33 5.25 -8.32 -12.91
N LYS A 34 4.81 -9.09 -13.93
CA LYS A 34 5.61 -10.16 -14.52
C LYS A 34 6.86 -9.61 -15.21
N ALA A 35 6.74 -8.53 -15.98
CA ALA A 35 7.85 -7.91 -16.69
C ALA A 35 8.94 -7.43 -15.72
N ALA A 36 8.56 -6.76 -14.62
CA ALA A 36 9.51 -6.33 -13.59
C ALA A 36 10.25 -7.53 -12.97
N SER A 37 9.52 -8.60 -12.64
CA SER A 37 10.12 -9.81 -12.09
C SER A 37 11.10 -10.49 -13.07
N GLU A 38 10.77 -10.56 -14.36
CA GLU A 38 11.63 -11.16 -15.39
C GLU A 38 12.88 -10.30 -15.65
N ALA A 39 12.75 -8.98 -15.53
CA ALA A 39 13.83 -8.02 -15.68
C ALA A 39 14.73 -7.90 -14.42
N TRP A 40 14.39 -8.59 -13.32
CA TRP A 40 15.03 -8.41 -12.00
C TRP A 40 14.99 -6.96 -11.51
N GLU A 41 13.93 -6.24 -11.85
CA GLU A 41 13.68 -4.88 -11.41
C GLU A 41 12.71 -4.86 -10.21
N PRO A 42 12.72 -3.80 -9.39
CA PRO A 42 11.70 -3.60 -8.38
C PRO A 42 10.30 -3.62 -9.02
N PRO A 43 9.30 -4.26 -8.39
CA PRO A 43 7.95 -4.25 -8.92
C PRO A 43 7.40 -2.81 -8.93
N PRO A 44 6.37 -2.55 -9.77
CA PRO A 44 5.56 -1.36 -9.64
C PRO A 44 5.12 -1.14 -8.17
N PRO A 45 5.12 0.11 -7.69
CA PRO A 45 4.91 0.39 -6.26
C PRO A 45 3.52 -0.01 -5.79
N ILE A 46 2.50 0.05 -6.66
CA ILE A 46 1.15 -0.44 -6.38
C ILE A 46 0.94 -1.73 -7.14
N TYR A 47 0.68 -2.81 -6.41
CA TYR A 47 0.56 -4.14 -6.97
C TYR A 47 -0.73 -4.33 -7.78
N ASN A 48 -0.77 -5.40 -8.56
CA ASN A 48 -2.00 -5.81 -9.22
C ASN A 48 -3.08 -6.20 -8.20
N LEU A 49 -4.35 -6.09 -8.62
CA LEU A 49 -5.51 -6.31 -7.76
C LEU A 49 -5.52 -7.69 -7.09
N GLY A 50 -5.08 -8.73 -7.80
CA GLY A 50 -5.00 -10.10 -7.25
C GLY A 50 -4.02 -10.18 -6.09
N SER A 51 -2.83 -9.62 -6.26
CA SER A 51 -1.80 -9.55 -5.21
C SER A 51 -2.28 -8.75 -3.99
N ILE A 52 -2.97 -7.62 -4.19
CA ILE A 52 -3.54 -6.82 -3.09
C ILE A 52 -4.54 -7.64 -2.27
N VAL A 53 -5.44 -8.36 -2.96
CA VAL A 53 -6.43 -9.22 -2.31
C VAL A 53 -5.73 -10.34 -1.53
N THR A 54 -4.79 -11.05 -2.14
CA THR A 54 -4.02 -12.11 -1.46
C THR A 54 -3.27 -11.60 -0.24
N LEU A 55 -2.58 -10.45 -0.34
CA LEU A 55 -1.86 -9.88 0.79
C LEU A 55 -2.77 -9.47 1.94
N THR A 56 -4.00 -9.06 1.62
CA THR A 56 -4.98 -8.65 2.62
C THR A 56 -5.72 -9.84 3.22
N GLU A 57 -6.07 -10.84 2.41
CA GLU A 57 -6.89 -11.99 2.84
C GLU A 57 -6.10 -13.12 3.45
N ASP A 58 -5.04 -13.54 2.76
CA ASP A 58 -4.24 -14.71 3.10
C ASP A 58 -3.10 -14.36 4.05
N ASP A 59 -2.76 -13.07 4.15
CA ASP A 59 -1.71 -12.52 5.03
C ASP A 59 -0.41 -13.35 5.01
N PRO A 60 0.19 -13.61 3.82
CA PRO A 60 1.36 -14.48 3.72
C PRO A 60 2.59 -13.90 4.45
N LEU A 61 2.56 -12.62 4.82
CA LEU A 61 3.64 -11.91 5.51
C LEU A 61 3.46 -11.90 7.04
N GLY A 62 2.29 -12.29 7.56
CA GLY A 62 1.98 -12.26 9.00
C GLY A 62 1.85 -10.85 9.57
N VAL A 63 1.46 -9.88 8.74
CA VAL A 63 1.28 -8.46 9.08
C VAL A 63 -0.09 -8.23 9.72
N SER A 64 -1.05 -9.09 9.41
CA SER A 64 -2.44 -9.04 9.84
C SER A 64 -3.09 -7.69 9.53
N PRO A 65 -3.03 -7.22 8.27
CA PRO A 65 -3.43 -5.86 7.91
C PRO A 65 -4.88 -5.56 8.29
N LYS A 66 -5.79 -6.53 8.09
CA LYS A 66 -7.21 -6.43 8.51
C LYS A 66 -7.39 -6.16 10.00
N ALA A 67 -6.60 -6.81 10.86
CA ALA A 67 -6.68 -6.62 12.32
C ALA A 67 -6.24 -5.21 12.76
N HIS A 68 -5.54 -4.49 11.88
CA HIS A 68 -5.05 -3.13 12.12
C HIS A 68 -5.76 -2.06 11.28
N GLY A 69 -6.80 -2.48 10.53
CA GLY A 69 -7.56 -1.58 9.67
C GLY A 69 -6.77 -1.08 8.45
N PHE A 70 -5.77 -1.84 8.01
CA PHE A 70 -4.99 -1.56 6.82
C PHE A 70 -5.33 -2.52 5.67
N LEU A 71 -5.09 -2.06 4.46
CA LEU A 71 -5.01 -2.86 3.24
C LEU A 71 -3.58 -2.70 2.68
N ILE A 72 -2.85 -3.81 2.47
CA ILE A 72 -1.53 -3.73 1.83
C ILE A 72 -1.74 -3.64 0.33
N VAL A 73 -1.30 -2.52 -0.25
CA VAL A 73 -1.52 -2.21 -1.68
C VAL A 73 -0.26 -2.38 -2.53
N GLY A 74 0.91 -2.50 -1.90
CA GLY A 74 2.17 -2.60 -2.62
C GLY A 74 3.40 -2.55 -1.73
N SER A 75 4.54 -2.21 -2.31
CA SER A 75 5.79 -2.03 -1.56
C SER A 75 6.68 -0.95 -2.17
N CYS A 76 7.57 -0.42 -1.36
CA CYS A 76 8.72 0.36 -1.77
C CYS A 76 9.79 -0.57 -2.39
N PRO A 77 10.77 -0.03 -3.15
CA PRO A 77 11.83 -0.84 -3.77
C PRO A 77 12.69 -1.64 -2.76
N ASN A 78 12.80 -1.17 -1.51
CA ASN A 78 13.55 -1.82 -0.45
C ASN A 78 12.74 -2.92 0.28
N GLY A 79 11.48 -3.14 -0.08
CA GLY A 79 10.61 -4.15 0.52
C GLY A 79 9.66 -3.64 1.61
N ASP A 80 9.75 -2.37 2.02
CA ASP A 80 8.78 -1.78 2.96
C ASP A 80 7.38 -1.77 2.35
N LEU A 81 6.36 -2.11 3.13
CA LEU A 81 5.01 -2.24 2.61
C LEU A 81 4.33 -0.88 2.51
N ILE A 82 3.52 -0.73 1.47
CA ILE A 82 2.63 0.40 1.28
C ILE A 82 1.23 -0.05 1.69
N ALA A 83 0.65 0.64 2.65
CA ALA A 83 -0.67 0.35 3.19
C ALA A 83 -1.62 1.54 3.01
N VAL A 84 -2.90 1.25 2.80
CA VAL A 84 -3.99 2.23 2.86
C VAL A 84 -4.84 1.94 4.09
N ASP A 85 -5.18 2.96 4.86
CA ASP A 85 -6.05 2.83 6.03
C ASP A 85 -7.53 2.76 5.61
N GLY A 86 -8.24 1.72 6.05
CA GLY A 86 -9.68 1.54 5.85
C GLY A 86 -10.50 1.77 7.11
N SER A 87 -9.90 2.27 8.20
CA SER A 87 -10.53 2.30 9.53
C SER A 87 -10.54 3.67 10.20
N THR A 88 -9.38 4.27 10.46
CA THR A 88 -9.25 5.40 11.40
C THR A 88 -8.92 6.69 10.67
N ASP A 89 -7.96 6.65 9.76
CA ASP A 89 -7.62 7.75 8.86
C ASP A 89 -7.88 7.32 7.40
N VAL A 90 -9.17 7.10 7.11
CA VAL A 90 -9.62 6.40 5.90
C VAL A 90 -9.06 7.00 4.62
N GLY A 91 -8.40 6.17 3.81
CA GLY A 91 -7.79 6.52 2.53
C GLY A 91 -6.35 7.04 2.63
N SER A 92 -5.86 7.37 3.83
CA SER A 92 -4.48 7.77 4.02
C SER A 92 -3.50 6.63 3.74
N VAL A 93 -2.29 7.00 3.32
CA VAL A 93 -1.24 6.05 2.91
C VAL A 93 -0.16 6.00 3.98
N TRP A 94 0.28 4.78 4.27
CA TRP A 94 1.23 4.47 5.32
C TRP A 94 2.35 3.58 4.76
N PHE A 95 3.55 3.78 5.28
CA PHE A 95 4.63 2.82 5.15
C PHE A 95 4.70 1.94 6.39
N VAL A 96 4.93 0.65 6.17
CA VAL A 96 5.18 -0.34 7.22
C VAL A 96 6.55 -0.94 6.94
N CYS A 97 7.49 -0.77 7.87
CA CYS A 97 8.82 -1.31 7.71
C CYS A 97 8.76 -2.85 7.71
N HIS A 98 9.40 -3.48 6.72
CA HIS A 98 9.41 -4.94 6.62
C HIS A 98 10.14 -5.63 7.80
N GLU A 99 11.01 -4.90 8.51
CA GLU A 99 11.69 -5.39 9.71
C GLU A 99 10.79 -5.41 10.95
N THR A 100 9.87 -4.45 11.07
CA THR A 100 9.01 -4.27 12.25
C THR A 100 7.53 -4.60 11.98
N MET A 101 7.17 -5.06 10.77
CA MET A 101 5.78 -5.35 10.36
C MET A 101 5.04 -6.39 11.23
N ARG A 102 5.77 -7.12 12.07
CA ARG A 102 5.21 -8.09 13.03
C ARG A 102 4.94 -7.50 14.41
N GLU A 103 5.45 -6.30 14.70
CA GLU A 103 5.22 -5.61 15.95
C GLU A 103 3.76 -5.14 16.07
N LYS A 104 3.27 -5.07 17.30
CA LYS A 104 1.88 -4.77 17.62
C LYS A 104 1.79 -3.72 18.72
N PRO A 105 0.89 -2.73 18.60
CA PRO A 105 -0.05 -2.54 17.49
C PRO A 105 0.63 -1.95 16.24
N LEU A 106 0.30 -2.46 15.05
CA LEU A 106 0.98 -2.11 13.79
C LEU A 106 0.95 -0.60 13.50
N ARG A 107 -0.11 0.09 13.93
CA ARG A 107 -0.28 1.54 13.76
C ARG A 107 0.76 2.38 14.51
N GLU A 108 1.35 1.86 15.58
CA GLU A 108 2.41 2.56 16.33
C GLU A 108 3.76 2.48 15.62
N VAL A 109 3.96 1.44 14.81
CA VAL A 109 5.21 1.19 14.06
C VAL A 109 5.09 1.54 12.58
N ALA A 110 3.91 1.96 12.11
CA ALA A 110 3.69 2.44 10.74
C ALA A 110 3.83 3.97 10.66
N LEU A 111 4.20 4.49 9.49
CA LEU A 111 4.36 5.92 9.26
C LEU A 111 3.38 6.41 8.19
N ARG A 112 2.52 7.37 8.55
CA ARG A 112 1.64 8.06 7.59
C ARG A 112 2.47 8.94 6.67
N VAL A 113 2.32 8.79 5.36
CA VAL A 113 3.14 9.50 4.35
C VAL A 113 2.35 10.36 3.36
N ALA A 114 1.07 10.04 3.15
CA ALA A 114 0.22 10.79 2.23
C ALA A 114 -1.25 10.74 2.62
N ASP A 115 -2.02 11.70 2.12
CA ASP A 115 -3.47 11.77 2.35
C ASP A 115 -4.25 10.76 1.50
N ASN A 116 -3.64 10.31 0.40
CA ASN A 116 -4.14 9.28 -0.52
C ASN A 116 -3.02 8.86 -1.48
N LEU A 117 -3.28 7.87 -2.32
CA LEU A 117 -2.29 7.32 -3.25
C LEU A 117 -1.89 8.33 -4.33
N ALA A 118 -2.80 9.16 -4.81
CA ALA A 118 -2.54 10.20 -5.80
C ALA A 118 -1.59 11.26 -5.24
N ASP A 119 -1.74 11.64 -3.97
CA ASP A 119 -0.79 12.50 -3.25
C ASP A 119 0.59 11.84 -3.15
N LEU A 120 0.67 10.55 -2.76
CA LEU A 120 1.95 9.82 -2.73
C LEU A 120 2.62 9.79 -4.12
N MET A 121 1.87 9.43 -5.16
CA MET A 121 2.36 9.37 -6.53
C MET A 121 2.82 10.75 -7.03
N HIS A 122 2.10 11.82 -6.67
CA HIS A 122 2.50 13.20 -6.99
C HIS A 122 3.79 13.59 -6.27
N LYS A 123 3.93 13.25 -4.99
CA LYS A 123 5.13 13.49 -4.19
C LYS A 123 6.35 12.77 -4.78
N TRP A 124 6.21 11.52 -5.21
CA TRP A 124 7.28 10.80 -5.91
C TRP A 124 7.61 11.40 -7.27
N ALA A 125 6.60 11.74 -8.08
CA ALA A 125 6.81 12.35 -9.39
C ALA A 125 7.51 13.72 -9.30
N THR A 126 7.38 14.41 -8.17
CA THR A 126 8.03 15.72 -7.91
C THR A 126 9.31 15.63 -7.08
N GLY A 127 9.72 14.42 -6.66
CA GLY A 127 10.90 14.20 -5.82
C GLY A 127 10.79 14.79 -4.40
N LYS A 128 9.57 15.00 -3.91
CA LYS A 128 9.28 15.60 -2.59
C LYS A 128 8.75 14.59 -1.56
N GLY A 129 8.49 13.36 -1.98
CA GLY A 129 7.97 12.30 -1.11
C GLY A 129 9.07 11.40 -0.56
N PRO A 130 8.86 10.78 0.61
CA PRO A 130 9.77 9.77 1.10
C PRO A 130 9.76 8.56 0.17
N MET A 131 10.94 8.00 -0.11
CA MET A 131 11.07 6.82 -0.98
C MET A 131 10.71 5.51 -0.28
N ASP A 132 10.89 5.45 1.04
CA ASP A 132 10.66 4.29 1.88
C ASP A 132 10.38 4.70 3.34
N TYR A 133 10.26 3.71 4.24
CA TYR A 133 9.95 3.94 5.66
C TYR A 133 10.99 4.83 6.36
N PHE A 134 12.28 4.52 6.21
CA PHE A 134 13.35 5.24 6.89
C PHE A 134 13.50 6.66 6.35
N ASP A 135 13.25 6.87 5.06
CA ASP A 135 13.20 8.21 4.49
C ASP A 135 12.03 9.03 5.10
N ALA A 136 10.87 8.40 5.27
CA ALA A 136 9.73 9.05 5.93
C ALA A 136 10.01 9.39 7.39
N GLU A 137 10.70 8.51 8.11
CA GLU A 137 11.13 8.73 9.50
C GLU A 137 12.05 9.94 9.63
N ARG A 138 13.02 10.09 8.71
CA ARG A 138 13.92 11.25 8.67
C ARG A 138 13.17 12.56 8.46
N VAL A 139 12.22 12.59 7.53
CA VAL A 139 11.41 13.78 7.23
C VAL A 139 10.49 14.17 8.41
N LYS A 140 9.98 13.19 9.16
CA LYS A 140 9.15 13.47 10.35
C LYS A 140 9.97 14.05 11.51
N SER A 141 11.26 13.75 11.56
CA SER A 141 12.17 14.14 12.65
C SER A 141 12.84 15.49 12.42
N SER A 142 12.67 16.11 11.25
CA SER A 142 13.19 17.42 10.86
C SER A 142 12.16 18.53 11.04
#